data_AF-A0A7S1V280-F1
#
_entry.id   AF-A0A7S1V280-F1
#
_cell.length_a   1.000
_cell.length_b   1.000
_cell.length_c   1.000
_cell.angle_alpha   90.00
_cell.angle_beta   90.00
_cell.angle_gamma   90.00
#
_symmetry.space_group_name_H-M   'P 1'
#
loop_
_entity.id
_entity.type
_entity.pdbx_description
1 polymer ?
#
loop_
_entity_poly.entity_id
_entity_poly.type
_entity_poly.pdbx_seq_one_letter_code
_entity_poly.pdbx_strand_id
1 'polypeptide(L)'
;TTHLDDNQVFYFNHCWPAMIRHSALLRESDVLIYATPDNTSDAQIDAYKSMVDTHIYPPNRSSDLKWIIQSNPGHHAGAIQAMVDGYKHNYFAGYDWVIRLNADVLIQNETWIRTMMHDSQVEGIFASCRKFHCEGERHCTSGRTVMTDFTIWRPHALQHPTMWILDDDDDEITYSSHPLPFERWNQ
;
A
#
# COMPACT_ATOMS: atom_id res chain seq x y z
N THR A 1 -1.76 1.28 -5.81
CA THR A 1 -1.76 0.44 -7.04
C THR A 1 -3.16 0.32 -7.58
N THR A 2 -3.33 0.30 -8.91
CA THR A 2 -4.67 0.24 -9.53
C THR A 2 -4.64 -0.44 -10.91
N HIS A 3 -5.71 -1.13 -11.27
CA HIS A 3 -6.00 -1.67 -12.61
C HIS A 3 -6.87 -0.73 -13.45
N LEU A 4 -7.29 0.41 -12.91
CA LEU A 4 -8.18 1.39 -13.57
C LEU A 4 -9.47 0.75 -14.14
N ASP A 5 -9.95 -0.31 -13.51
CA ASP A 5 -11.30 -0.83 -13.77
C ASP A 5 -12.38 0.13 -13.23
N ASP A 6 -13.61 -0.03 -13.71
CA ASP A 6 -14.73 0.85 -13.35
C ASP A 6 -14.96 0.94 -11.84
N ASN A 7 -14.71 -0.14 -11.09
CA ASN A 7 -14.86 -0.15 -9.64
C ASN A 7 -13.80 0.73 -8.98
N GLN A 8 -12.54 0.57 -9.34
CA GLN A 8 -11.45 1.40 -8.78
C GLN A 8 -11.57 2.87 -9.17
N VAL A 9 -12.03 3.15 -10.40
CA VAL A 9 -12.36 4.50 -10.86
C VAL A 9 -13.51 5.08 -10.03
N PHE A 10 -14.55 4.30 -9.73
CA PHE A 10 -15.63 4.72 -8.84
C PHE A 10 -15.09 5.14 -7.46
N TYR A 11 -14.20 4.36 -6.85
CA TYR A 11 -13.60 4.72 -5.56
C TYR A 11 -12.78 6.01 -5.65
N PHE A 12 -11.97 6.18 -6.69
CA PHE A 12 -11.25 7.44 -6.91
C PHE A 12 -12.21 8.62 -7.03
N ASN A 13 -13.31 8.49 -7.77
CA ASN A 13 -14.23 9.60 -7.98
C ASN A 13 -15.07 9.93 -6.73
N HIS A 14 -15.47 8.93 -5.95
CA HIS A 14 -16.48 9.10 -4.90
C HIS A 14 -15.94 9.01 -3.47
N CYS A 15 -14.92 8.18 -3.23
CA CYS A 15 -14.42 7.91 -1.89
C CYS A 15 -13.14 8.69 -1.56
N TRP A 16 -12.20 8.74 -2.50
CA TRP A 16 -10.91 9.41 -2.29
C TRP A 16 -11.00 10.89 -1.95
N PRO A 17 -11.88 11.71 -2.56
CA PRO A 17 -12.01 13.13 -2.20
C PRO A 17 -12.38 13.33 -0.73
N ALA A 18 -13.24 12.47 -0.18
CA ALA A 18 -13.60 12.50 1.24
C ALA A 18 -12.46 11.97 2.11
N MET A 19 -11.87 10.83 1.73
CA MET A 19 -10.76 10.21 2.47
C MET A 19 -9.59 11.20 2.66
N ILE A 20 -9.18 11.86 1.58
CA ILE A 20 -8.15 12.89 1.60
C ILE A 20 -8.56 14.10 2.43
N ARG A 21 -9.83 14.53 2.39
CA ARG A 21 -10.28 15.68 3.18
C ARG A 21 -10.18 15.41 4.68
N HIS A 22 -10.34 14.16 5.11
CA HIS A 22 -10.41 13.80 6.51
C HIS A 22 -9.12 13.19 7.08
N SER A 23 -8.28 12.56 6.26
CA SER A 23 -7.01 11.95 6.67
C SER A 23 -5.85 12.93 6.58
N ALA A 24 -5.25 13.34 7.70
CA ALA A 24 -4.03 14.14 7.68
C ALA A 24 -2.88 13.37 7.04
N LEU A 25 -2.80 12.06 7.32
CA LEU A 25 -1.82 11.16 6.73
C LEU A 25 -1.80 11.27 5.20
N LEU A 26 -2.97 11.21 4.54
CA LEU A 26 -3.05 11.28 3.08
C LEU A 26 -2.95 12.70 2.51
N ARG A 27 -3.24 13.75 3.30
CA ARG A 27 -3.02 15.13 2.84
C ARG A 27 -1.55 15.51 2.82
N GLU A 28 -0.81 15.02 3.81
CA GLU A 28 0.59 15.36 4.05
C GLU A 28 1.55 14.40 3.34
N SER A 29 1.04 13.36 2.70
CA SER A 29 1.82 12.42 1.88
C SER A 29 1.87 12.86 0.42
N ASP A 30 3.05 12.70 -0.20
CA ASP A 30 3.14 12.62 -1.66
C ASP A 30 2.51 11.32 -2.15
N VAL A 31 1.94 11.35 -3.36
CA VAL A 31 1.20 10.23 -3.92
C VAL A 31 1.79 9.77 -5.24
N LEU A 32 2.07 8.48 -5.31
CA LEU A 32 2.44 7.80 -6.54
C LEU A 32 1.33 6.83 -6.95
N ILE A 33 0.62 7.15 -8.02
CA ILE A 33 -0.36 6.25 -8.61
C ILE A 33 0.34 5.35 -9.61
N TYR A 34 0.61 4.12 -9.18
CA TYR A 34 1.08 3.04 -10.03
C TYR A 34 -0.11 2.30 -10.62
N ALA A 35 -0.31 2.46 -11.93
CA ALA A 35 -1.42 1.87 -12.66
C ALA A 35 -0.92 0.80 -13.64
N THR A 36 -1.61 -0.34 -13.63
CA THR A 36 -1.45 -1.46 -14.57
C THR A 36 -2.81 -1.70 -15.23
N PRO A 37 -3.21 -0.83 -16.19
CA PRO A 37 -4.57 -0.80 -16.71
C PRO A 37 -4.94 -2.12 -17.39
N ASP A 38 -6.17 -2.61 -17.17
CA ASP A 38 -6.69 -3.79 -17.85
C ASP A 38 -7.82 -3.41 -18.80
N ASN A 39 -7.65 -3.67 -20.10
CA ASN A 39 -8.61 -3.29 -21.15
C ASN A 39 -9.01 -1.80 -21.15
N THR A 40 -8.17 -0.92 -20.61
CA THR A 40 -8.37 0.54 -20.60
C THR A 40 -7.61 1.20 -21.75
N SER A 41 -8.28 2.01 -22.57
CA SER A 41 -7.61 2.78 -23.65
C SER A 41 -6.82 3.98 -23.12
N ASP A 42 -5.84 4.45 -23.89
CA ASP A 42 -5.03 5.64 -23.54
C ASP A 42 -5.90 6.87 -23.28
N ALA A 43 -6.97 7.07 -24.07
CA ALA A 43 -7.91 8.18 -23.87
C ALA A 43 -8.66 8.08 -22.53
N GLN A 44 -9.02 6.86 -22.08
CA GLN A 44 -9.61 6.66 -20.76
C GLN A 44 -8.59 6.91 -19.65
N ILE A 45 -7.34 6.44 -19.81
CA ILE A 45 -6.26 6.71 -18.85
C ILE A 45 -6.06 8.22 -18.68
N ASP A 46 -6.00 8.98 -19.78
CA ASP A 46 -5.83 10.43 -19.73
C ASP A 46 -7.02 11.15 -19.10
N ALA A 47 -8.25 10.67 -19.34
CA ALA A 47 -9.44 11.18 -18.65
C ALA A 47 -9.38 10.92 -17.14
N TYR A 48 -8.92 9.73 -16.72
CA TYR A 48 -8.76 9.40 -15.30
C TYR A 48 -7.67 10.24 -14.63
N LYS A 49 -6.51 10.43 -15.29
CA LYS A 49 -5.48 11.34 -14.80
C LYS A 49 -6.05 12.74 -14.57
N SER A 50 -6.73 13.29 -15.58
CA SER A 50 -7.34 14.63 -15.48
C SER A 50 -8.34 14.72 -14.32
N MET A 51 -9.18 13.70 -14.12
CA MET A 51 -10.12 13.63 -13.00
C MET A 51 -9.40 13.70 -11.65
N VAL A 52 -8.40 12.83 -11.43
CA VAL A 52 -7.64 12.75 -10.18
C VAL A 52 -6.86 14.04 -9.93
N ASP A 53 -6.12 14.53 -10.93
CA ASP A 53 -5.27 15.71 -10.83
C ASP A 53 -6.10 16.99 -10.54
N THR A 54 -7.37 17.02 -10.97
CA THR A 54 -8.25 18.17 -10.74
C THR A 54 -9.04 18.08 -9.44
N HIS A 55 -9.58 16.91 -9.11
CA HIS A 55 -10.58 16.76 -8.05
C HIS A 55 -10.05 16.14 -6.77
N ILE A 56 -8.93 15.42 -6.84
CA ILE A 56 -8.38 14.64 -5.73
C ILE A 56 -7.09 15.30 -5.23
N TYR A 57 -6.18 15.64 -6.15
CA TYR A 57 -4.90 16.27 -5.85
C TYR A 57 -4.68 17.55 -6.68
N PRO A 58 -5.43 18.64 -6.39
CA PRO A 58 -5.27 19.88 -7.13
C PRO A 58 -3.87 20.49 -6.96
N PRO A 59 -3.34 21.21 -7.96
CA PRO A 59 -1.95 21.68 -8.03
C PRO A 59 -1.52 22.68 -6.95
N ASN A 60 -2.44 23.18 -6.13
CA ASN A 60 -2.14 24.09 -5.01
C ASN A 60 -1.89 23.35 -3.69
N ARG A 61 -1.60 22.05 -3.74
CA ARG A 61 -1.21 21.27 -2.55
C ARG A 61 0.29 21.31 -2.32
N SER A 62 0.66 21.09 -1.07
CA SER A 62 2.06 20.93 -0.66
C SER A 62 2.62 19.53 -0.97
N SER A 63 1.76 18.58 -1.36
CA SER A 63 2.13 17.22 -1.73
C SER A 63 2.11 17.01 -3.24
N ASP A 64 3.09 16.26 -3.73
CA ASP A 64 3.24 15.93 -5.15
C ASP A 64 2.36 14.73 -5.53
N LEU A 65 1.88 14.73 -6.78
CA LEU A 65 1.22 13.60 -7.41
C LEU A 65 2.03 13.14 -8.64
N LYS A 66 2.33 11.84 -8.70
CA LYS A 66 3.02 11.21 -9.83
C LYS A 66 2.28 10.00 -10.34
N TRP A 67 2.22 9.86 -11.67
CA TRP A 67 1.67 8.70 -12.35
C TRP A 67 2.76 7.81 -12.92
N ILE A 68 2.64 6.50 -12.70
CA ILE A 68 3.44 5.46 -13.38
C ILE A 68 2.45 4.52 -14.06
N ILE A 69 2.52 4.43 -15.39
CA ILE A 69 1.69 3.53 -16.18
C ILE A 69 2.56 2.37 -16.67
N GLN A 70 2.13 1.14 -16.41
CA GLN A 70 2.83 -0.08 -16.82
C GLN A 70 1.85 -1.05 -17.49
N SER A 71 2.38 -1.95 -18.31
CA SER A 71 1.58 -3.06 -18.84
C SER A 71 1.12 -3.96 -17.70
N ASN A 72 -0.11 -4.48 -17.78
CA ASN A 72 -0.65 -5.36 -16.74
C ASN A 72 -0.01 -6.76 -16.79
N PRO A 73 0.80 -7.16 -15.79
CA PRO A 73 1.39 -8.49 -15.74
C PRO A 73 0.43 -9.55 -15.15
N GLY A 74 -0.80 -9.15 -14.79
CA GLY A 74 -1.79 -9.96 -14.08
C GLY A 74 -2.07 -9.43 -12.66
N HIS A 75 -3.21 -9.80 -12.08
CA HIS A 75 -3.75 -9.24 -10.82
C HIS A 75 -2.72 -9.14 -9.68
N HIS A 76 -2.12 -10.26 -9.26
CA HIS A 76 -1.16 -10.26 -8.15
C HIS A 76 0.23 -9.75 -8.57
N ALA A 77 0.59 -9.96 -9.83
CA ALA A 77 1.89 -9.56 -10.34
C ALA A 77 2.03 -8.03 -10.41
N GLY A 78 0.95 -7.28 -10.66
CA GLY A 78 0.98 -5.81 -10.71
C GLY A 78 1.33 -5.18 -9.37
N ALA A 79 0.78 -5.73 -8.27
CA ALA A 79 1.11 -5.29 -6.92
C ALA A 79 2.58 -5.53 -6.56
N ILE A 80 3.11 -6.70 -6.94
CA ILE A 80 4.52 -7.04 -6.74
C ILE A 80 5.41 -6.14 -7.61
N GLN A 81 5.04 -5.93 -8.87
CA GLN A 81 5.80 -5.10 -9.80
C GLN A 81 5.92 -3.65 -9.30
N ALA A 82 4.84 -3.09 -8.74
CA ALA A 82 4.88 -1.75 -8.16
C ALA A 82 5.92 -1.61 -7.03
N MET A 83 6.03 -2.64 -6.19
CA MET A 83 7.02 -2.67 -5.11
C MET A 83 8.44 -2.81 -5.68
N VAL A 84 8.64 -3.74 -6.61
CA VAL A 84 9.94 -3.97 -7.27
C VAL A 84 10.42 -2.71 -7.99
N ASP A 85 9.55 -2.08 -8.79
CA ASP A 85 9.87 -0.85 -9.51
C ASP A 85 10.13 0.32 -8.56
N GLY A 86 9.42 0.38 -7.43
CA GLY A 86 9.63 1.39 -6.41
C GLY A 86 11.04 1.37 -5.83
N TYR A 87 11.58 0.17 -5.55
CA TYR A 87 12.98 0.02 -5.14
C TYR A 87 13.95 0.22 -6.29
N LYS A 88 13.71 -0.41 -7.44
CA LYS A 88 14.60 -0.35 -8.61
C LYS A 88 14.84 1.08 -9.10
N HIS A 89 13.81 1.92 -9.04
CA HIS A 89 13.87 3.31 -9.50
C HIS A 89 13.95 4.33 -8.36
N ASN A 90 14.19 3.88 -7.12
CA ASN A 90 14.31 4.72 -5.94
C ASN A 90 13.11 5.66 -5.69
N TYR A 91 11.88 5.21 -6.02
CA TYR A 91 10.67 6.01 -5.75
C TYR A 91 10.39 6.19 -4.26
N PHE A 92 10.96 5.32 -3.41
CA PHE A 92 10.80 5.36 -1.96
C PHE A 92 11.95 6.11 -1.25
N ALA A 93 12.95 6.59 -1.99
CA ALA A 93 14.11 7.24 -1.38
C ALA A 93 13.72 8.60 -0.79
N GLY A 94 14.20 8.87 0.43
CA GLY A 94 13.95 10.12 1.15
C GLY A 94 12.66 10.15 1.97
N TYR A 95 11.81 9.11 1.89
CA TYR A 95 10.62 8.99 2.73
C TYR A 95 10.92 8.19 4.01
N ASP A 96 10.40 8.65 5.15
CA ASP A 96 10.48 7.91 6.41
C ASP A 96 9.58 6.66 6.40
N TRP A 97 8.47 6.75 5.67
CA TRP A 97 7.42 5.74 5.58
C TRP A 97 6.86 5.69 4.17
N VAL A 98 6.53 4.49 3.70
CA VAL A 98 5.77 4.27 2.47
C VAL A 98 4.48 3.57 2.81
N ILE A 99 3.39 4.03 2.20
CA ILE A 99 2.05 3.45 2.34
C ILE A 99 1.63 2.93 0.97
N ARG A 100 1.46 1.61 0.85
CA ARG A 100 0.86 1.01 -0.34
C ARG A 100 -0.62 0.77 -0.09
N LEU A 101 -1.45 1.44 -0.88
CA LEU A 101 -2.91 1.39 -0.81
C LEU A 101 -3.47 1.03 -2.21
N ASN A 102 -4.44 0.11 -2.29
CA ASN A 102 -5.28 -0.03 -3.49
C ASN A 102 -6.33 1.10 -3.54
N ALA A 103 -6.84 1.36 -4.74
CA ALA A 103 -7.87 2.39 -4.93
C ALA A 103 -9.15 2.14 -4.13
N ASP A 104 -9.51 0.88 -3.86
CA ASP A 104 -10.73 0.46 -3.17
C ASP A 104 -10.57 0.26 -1.66
N VAL A 105 -9.40 0.55 -1.10
CA VAL A 105 -9.16 0.49 0.36
C VAL A 105 -9.29 1.88 0.97
N LEU A 106 -10.05 1.97 2.07
CA LEU A 106 -10.34 3.22 2.76
C LEU A 106 -9.75 3.23 4.18
N ILE A 107 -8.98 4.28 4.51
CA ILE A 107 -8.50 4.54 5.87
C ILE A 107 -9.56 5.39 6.58
N GLN A 108 -10.31 4.78 7.50
CA GLN A 108 -11.37 5.48 8.23
C GLN A 108 -10.88 6.14 9.53
N ASN A 109 -9.92 5.52 10.21
CA ASN A 109 -9.29 6.05 11.41
C ASN A 109 -7.78 5.84 11.34
N GLU A 110 -7.04 6.94 11.21
CA GLU A 110 -5.58 6.93 11.11
C GLU A 110 -4.88 7.11 12.46
N THR A 111 -5.61 7.24 13.57
CA THR A 111 -5.03 7.59 14.87
C THR A 111 -4.01 6.53 15.30
N TRP A 112 -4.41 5.26 15.30
CA TRP A 112 -3.54 4.14 15.62
C TRP A 112 -2.37 4.03 14.64
N ILE A 113 -2.62 4.17 13.33
CA ILE A 113 -1.58 4.14 12.29
C ILE A 113 -0.51 5.20 12.58
N ARG A 114 -0.92 6.43 12.87
CA ARG A 114 0.00 7.53 13.16
C ARG A 114 0.76 7.31 14.46
N THR A 115 0.10 6.80 15.50
CA THR A 115 0.76 6.43 16.76
C THR A 115 1.87 5.40 16.51
N MET A 116 1.59 4.36 15.73
CA MET A 116 2.59 3.35 15.36
C MET A 116 3.72 3.93 14.51
N MET A 117 3.41 4.84 13.57
CA MET A 117 4.43 5.50 12.74
C MET A 117 5.38 6.40 13.55
N HIS A 118 4.96 6.88 14.72
CA HIS A 118 5.80 7.64 15.66
C HIS A 118 6.64 6.75 16.57
N ASP A 119 6.36 5.46 16.67
CA ASP A 119 7.18 4.53 17.43
C ASP A 119 8.44 4.16 16.62
N SER A 120 9.59 4.45 17.20
CA SER A 120 10.91 4.12 16.63
C SER A 120 11.19 2.62 16.54
N GLN A 121 10.46 1.79 17.29
CA GLN A 121 10.61 0.34 17.28
C GLN A 121 9.74 -0.33 16.20
N VAL A 122 8.82 0.42 15.57
CA VAL A 122 7.95 -0.10 14.51
C VAL A 122 8.60 0.18 13.15
N GLU A 123 8.80 -0.91 12.40
CA GLU A 123 9.40 -0.91 11.06
C GLU A 123 8.37 -1.17 9.94
N GLY A 124 7.17 -1.67 10.30
CA GLY A 124 6.09 -1.95 9.37
C GLY A 124 4.74 -2.20 10.05
N ILE A 125 3.67 -1.91 9.33
CA ILE A 125 2.27 -2.08 9.73
C ILE A 125 1.56 -2.84 8.61
N PHE A 126 0.94 -3.96 8.96
CA PHE A 126 0.33 -4.89 8.01
C PHE A 126 -1.09 -5.20 8.46
N ALA A 127 -2.05 -5.18 7.53
CA ALA A 127 -3.41 -5.62 7.82
C ALA A 127 -3.61 -7.10 7.43
N SER A 128 -4.43 -7.82 8.19
CA SER A 128 -4.87 -9.19 7.88
C SER A 128 -6.29 -9.19 7.29
N CYS A 129 -6.53 -9.99 6.25
CA CYS A 129 -7.85 -10.12 5.61
C CYS A 129 -8.76 -11.18 6.25
N ARG A 130 -8.31 -11.95 7.25
CA ARG A 130 -9.09 -13.06 7.82
C ARG A 130 -9.39 -12.83 9.30
N LYS A 131 -10.65 -13.00 9.68
CA LYS A 131 -11.04 -13.15 11.09
C LYS A 131 -10.43 -14.43 11.64
N PHE A 132 -9.75 -14.33 12.77
CA PHE A 132 -9.13 -15.46 13.45
C PHE A 132 -10.20 -16.39 14.05
N HIS A 133 -10.03 -17.70 13.83
CA HIS A 133 -10.46 -18.71 14.79
C HIS A 133 -9.20 -19.47 15.18
N CYS A 134 -8.50 -18.98 16.20
CA CYS A 134 -7.35 -19.65 16.78
C CYS A 134 -7.67 -20.02 18.23
N GLU A 135 -8.71 -20.83 18.42
CA GLU A 135 -8.90 -21.50 19.71
C GLU A 135 -8.02 -22.75 19.75
N GLY A 136 -6.94 -22.71 20.54
CA GLY A 136 -6.34 -23.91 21.12
C GLY A 136 -5.22 -24.63 20.36
N GLU A 137 -4.77 -24.19 19.18
CA GLU A 137 -3.67 -24.87 18.47
C GLU A 137 -2.38 -24.06 18.45
N ARG A 138 -1.34 -24.62 19.07
CA ARG A 138 0.01 -24.05 19.27
C ARG A 138 0.80 -23.75 17.99
N HIS A 139 0.22 -23.90 16.81
CA HIS A 139 0.90 -23.71 15.53
C HIS A 139 0.01 -23.03 14.49
N CYS A 140 -0.16 -21.72 14.59
CA CYS A 140 -0.71 -20.87 13.53
C CYS A 140 0.27 -20.71 12.35
N THR A 141 0.71 -21.82 11.75
CA THR A 141 1.75 -21.83 10.69
C THR A 141 1.19 -22.00 9.29
N SER A 142 -0.06 -22.43 9.13
CA SER A 142 -0.72 -22.59 7.84
C SER A 142 -1.91 -21.63 7.70
N GLY A 143 -1.74 -20.54 6.96
CA GLY A 143 -2.87 -19.70 6.52
C GLY A 143 -2.82 -18.21 6.87
N ARG A 144 -1.69 -17.69 7.34
CA ARG A 144 -1.48 -16.25 7.52
C ARG A 144 -1.25 -15.60 6.14
N THR A 145 -2.27 -14.92 5.61
CA THR A 145 -2.14 -14.09 4.39
C THR A 145 -2.16 -12.62 4.78
N VAL A 146 -1.02 -11.94 4.62
CA VAL A 146 -0.95 -10.48 4.73
C VAL A 146 -1.80 -9.86 3.63
N MET A 147 -2.65 -8.89 3.98
CA MET A 147 -3.38 -8.09 3.00
C MET A 147 -2.34 -7.31 2.18
N THR A 148 -2.16 -7.67 0.91
CA THR A 148 -1.31 -6.86 0.03
C THR A 148 -1.94 -5.49 -0.22
N ASP A 149 -3.25 -5.37 -0.12
CA ASP A 149 -4.03 -4.18 -0.51
C ASP A 149 -3.78 -2.95 0.37
N PHE A 150 -3.31 -3.15 1.61
CA PHE A 150 -2.83 -2.10 2.50
C PHE A 150 -1.61 -2.57 3.30
N THR A 151 -0.50 -1.87 3.12
CA THR A 151 0.73 -2.08 3.91
C THR A 151 1.46 -0.75 4.10
N ILE A 152 2.10 -0.59 5.25
CA ILE A 152 2.95 0.55 5.57
C ILE A 152 4.30 0.04 6.05
N TRP A 153 5.41 0.62 5.59
CA TRP A 153 6.74 0.20 6.02
C TRP A 153 7.74 1.33 5.94
N ARG A 154 8.82 1.22 6.71
CA ARG A 154 10.00 2.07 6.53
C ARG A 154 10.83 1.54 5.36
N PRO A 155 11.21 2.34 4.36
CA PRO A 155 11.91 1.83 3.18
C PRO A 155 13.15 0.98 3.45
N HIS A 156 13.93 1.31 4.50
CA HIS A 156 15.12 0.56 4.91
C HIS A 156 14.81 -0.82 5.51
N ALA A 157 13.61 -1.02 6.06
CA ALA A 157 13.20 -2.29 6.65
C ALA A 157 13.18 -3.42 5.62
N LEU A 158 12.84 -3.12 4.35
CA LEU A 158 12.82 -4.12 3.27
C LEU A 158 14.14 -4.22 2.50
N GLN A 159 15.09 -3.32 2.77
CA GLN A 159 16.47 -3.46 2.29
C GLN A 159 17.25 -4.46 3.15
N HIS A 160 16.71 -4.83 4.32
CA HIS A 160 17.19 -5.89 5.19
C HIS A 160 16.34 -7.17 5.03
N PRO A 161 16.93 -8.37 5.17
CA PRO A 161 16.25 -9.65 4.92
C PRO A 161 15.18 -10.04 5.95
N THR A 162 14.73 -9.13 6.82
CA THR A 162 13.84 -9.45 7.94
C THR A 162 12.67 -8.47 8.00
N MET A 163 11.51 -8.88 7.46
CA MET A 163 10.25 -8.16 7.58
C MET A 163 9.48 -8.72 8.78
N TRP A 164 9.00 -7.85 9.67
CA TRP A 164 8.22 -8.21 10.86
C TRP A 164 6.74 -7.91 10.63
N ILE A 165 5.86 -8.86 10.91
CA ILE A 165 4.40 -8.68 10.85
C ILE A 165 3.89 -8.59 12.29
N LEU A 166 3.23 -7.49 12.65
CA LEU A 166 2.56 -7.32 13.95
C LEU A 166 1.05 -7.49 13.77
N ASP A 167 0.43 -8.16 14.73
CA ASP A 167 -1.00 -8.45 14.81
C ASP A 167 -1.62 -7.65 15.96
N ASP A 168 -2.85 -7.20 15.79
CA ASP A 168 -3.53 -6.24 16.65
C ASP A 168 -4.73 -6.96 17.27
N ASP A 169 -4.48 -7.88 18.19
CA ASP A 169 -5.44 -8.37 19.20
C ASP A 169 -4.69 -9.13 20.32
N ASP A 170 -4.59 -8.47 21.49
CA ASP A 170 -4.28 -8.93 22.85
C ASP A 170 -2.87 -9.50 23.22
N ASP A 171 -2.15 -8.66 23.98
CA ASP A 171 -1.18 -8.93 25.07
C ASP A 171 0.01 -9.91 24.92
N GLU A 172 0.28 -10.50 23.75
CA GLU A 172 1.54 -11.26 23.57
C GLU A 172 2.18 -11.09 22.18
N ILE A 173 3.30 -10.35 22.16
CA ILE A 173 4.19 -10.20 21.01
C ILE A 173 4.70 -11.58 20.60
N THR A 174 4.24 -12.13 19.48
CA THR A 174 4.80 -13.36 18.91
C THR A 174 5.79 -13.06 17.80
N TYR A 175 7.07 -13.32 18.10
CA TYR A 175 8.21 -13.20 17.20
C TYR A 175 8.21 -14.32 16.14
N SER A 176 8.36 -13.97 14.87
CA SER A 176 8.76 -14.92 13.83
C SER A 176 10.02 -14.41 13.14
N SER A 177 11.15 -15.07 13.40
CA SER A 177 12.46 -14.79 12.80
C SER A 177 12.66 -15.41 11.41
N HIS A 178 11.58 -15.74 10.69
CA HIS A 178 11.70 -16.40 9.40
C HIS A 178 11.85 -15.35 8.29
N PRO A 179 13.00 -15.26 7.61
CA PRO A 179 13.09 -14.48 6.39
C PRO A 179 12.03 -15.00 5.41
N LEU A 180 11.23 -14.09 4.86
CA LEU A 180 10.46 -14.42 3.66
C LEU A 180 11.47 -14.87 2.59
N PRO A 181 11.20 -15.93 1.82
CA PRO A 181 12.13 -16.40 0.81
C PRO A 181 12.30 -15.32 -0.27
N PHE A 182 13.34 -14.50 -0.09
CA PHE A 182 13.88 -13.55 -1.05
C PHE A 182 14.75 -14.26 -2.11
N GLU A 183 14.53 -15.56 -2.34
CA GLU A 183 15.31 -16.31 -3.32
C GLU A 183 14.78 -16.08 -4.73
N ARG A 184 15.65 -15.49 -5.55
CA ARG A 184 15.60 -15.26 -7.01
C ARG A 184 15.05 -13.92 -7.47
N TRP A 185 15.77 -12.86 -7.12
CA TRP A 185 15.94 -11.72 -8.02
C TRP A 185 17.44 -11.53 -8.28
N ASN A 186 18.01 -12.44 -9.08
CA ASN A 186 19.27 -12.28 -9.80
C ASN A 186 19.35 -13.37 -10.87
N GLN A 187 18.86 -13.03 -12.06
CA GLN A 187 19.31 -13.52 -13.36
C GLN A 187 18.74 -12.62 -14.45
#